data_AF-A0A2E2XPB9-F1
#
_entry.id   AF-A0A2E2XPB9-F1
#
_cell.length_a   1.000
_cell.length_b   1.000
_cell.length_c   1.000
_cell.angle_alpha   90.00
_cell.angle_beta   90.00
_cell.angle_gamma   90.00
#
_symmetry.space_group_name_H-M   'P 1'
#
loop_
_entity.id
_entity.type
_entity.pdbx_description
1 polymer ?
#
loop_
_entity_poly.entity_id
_entity_poly.type
_entity_poly.pdbx_seq_one_letter_code
_entity_poly.pdbx_strand_id
1 'polypeptide(L)'
;MIARCGLVSEDKVESSDDVERALIQVGEVLDVEGGVLCEALETSGRNINDVVGTSVESLSQSFQGLSARAQEQQSLMHELVAEISGSPGDTDGEAVTLSHFAEEVGTILDDYVKLFVDVSDKSVSAVHNIQDMVQHFDSMFLLINDIRGIADQTNLLALNAAIEAARAGEAGRGFAVVADEVRKLSQSSSLLNDQIREKAEVAKSTITRVEKVVGEIASLDMSIAIDAKGHLDGMLQQLENVNQGVSDGVSKMADASEKTHHDVNSAITALQFADIVSQEVSRLSEKISGLKSALASLPKDRDQVSEFEVSQLKEIVQQRIQASSVVASLSAGEADLF
;
A
#
# COMPACT_ATOMS: atom_id res chain seq x y z
N MET A 1 88.19 -32.96 81.60
CA MET A 1 88.79 -32.38 82.82
C MET A 1 88.80 -30.87 82.61
N ILE A 2 88.07 -29.99 83.30
CA ILE A 2 87.38 -29.96 84.60
C ILE A 2 86.22 -28.94 84.46
N ALA A 3 84.96 -29.39 84.65
CA ALA A 3 83.93 -28.92 85.61
C ALA A 3 83.14 -27.66 85.20
N ARG A 4 81.82 -27.70 84.92
CA ARG A 4 80.60 -28.01 85.73
C ARG A 4 80.18 -26.84 86.65
N CYS A 5 79.06 -26.17 86.31
CA CYS A 5 77.88 -25.81 87.14
C CYS A 5 77.28 -24.42 86.88
N GLY A 6 75.93 -24.39 86.83
CA GLY A 6 75.04 -23.23 86.67
C GLY A 6 74.08 -23.46 85.49
N LEU A 7 73.10 -24.38 85.51
CA LEU A 7 71.82 -24.39 86.25
C LEU A 7 70.94 -23.15 85.97
N VAL A 8 69.70 -23.43 85.52
CA VAL A 8 68.50 -22.54 85.43
C VAL A 8 68.50 -21.66 84.16
N SER A 9 67.49 -21.61 83.28
CA SER A 9 66.06 -21.96 83.33
C SER A 9 65.46 -22.06 81.91
N GLU A 10 64.42 -22.91 81.79
CA GLU A 10 63.32 -22.79 80.82
C GLU A 10 62.64 -21.41 80.85
N ASP A 11 61.75 -21.18 79.87
CA ASP A 11 60.81 -20.05 79.73
C ASP A 11 61.33 -18.71 79.21
N LYS A 12 60.99 -18.46 77.94
CA LYS A 12 60.39 -17.17 77.55
C LYS A 12 59.36 -17.40 76.44
N VAL A 13 58.17 -17.77 76.91
CA VAL A 13 56.85 -17.50 76.33
C VAL A 13 56.90 -16.22 75.47
N GLU A 14 56.72 -16.36 74.16
CA GLU A 14 56.23 -15.25 73.32
C GLU A 14 54.96 -14.72 73.99
N SER A 15 55.01 -13.46 74.44
CA SER A 15 54.04 -12.90 75.37
C SER A 15 52.62 -13.02 74.82
N SER A 16 51.69 -13.50 75.64
CA SER A 16 50.25 -13.46 75.35
C SER A 16 49.78 -12.07 74.86
N ASP A 17 50.46 -10.99 75.29
CA ASP A 17 50.22 -9.62 74.83
C ASP A 17 50.55 -9.38 73.36
N ASP A 18 51.56 -10.05 72.78
CA ASP A 18 51.95 -9.84 71.39
C ASP A 18 50.94 -10.51 70.44
N VAL A 19 50.39 -11.66 70.85
CA VAL A 19 49.29 -12.35 70.14
C VAL A 19 47.99 -11.55 70.25
N GLU A 20 47.68 -11.02 71.44
CA GLU A 20 46.52 -10.17 71.69
C GLU A 20 46.56 -8.88 70.85
N ARG A 21 47.72 -8.21 70.78
CA ARG A 21 47.92 -7.05 69.91
C ARG A 21 47.79 -7.37 68.43
N ALA A 22 48.34 -8.49 67.97
CA ALA A 22 48.22 -8.91 66.57
C ALA A 22 46.77 -9.23 66.19
N LEU A 23 46.01 -9.86 67.10
CA LEU A 23 44.59 -10.14 66.90
C LEU A 23 43.75 -8.85 66.82
N ILE A 24 44.04 -7.85 67.67
CA ILE A 24 43.39 -6.54 67.60
C ILE A 24 43.70 -5.85 66.27
N GLN A 25 44.97 -5.81 65.84
CA GLN A 25 45.35 -5.21 64.56
C GLN A 25 44.69 -5.91 63.35
N VAL A 26 44.62 -7.24 63.36
CA VAL A 26 43.95 -8.00 62.30
C VAL A 26 42.44 -7.75 62.33
N GLY A 27 41.82 -7.66 63.52
CA GLY A 27 40.42 -7.32 63.68
C GLY A 27 40.08 -5.92 63.15
N GLU A 28 40.90 -4.91 63.48
CA GLU A 28 40.76 -3.54 62.97
C GLU A 28 40.92 -3.48 61.44
N VAL A 29 41.93 -4.15 60.87
CA VAL A 29 42.14 -4.18 59.42
C VAL A 29 40.97 -4.88 58.70
N LEU A 30 40.49 -6.01 59.24
CA LEU A 30 39.35 -6.73 58.68
C LEU A 30 38.03 -5.94 58.80
N ASP A 31 37.82 -5.19 59.87
CA ASP A 31 36.65 -4.32 60.06
C ASP A 31 36.67 -3.14 59.07
N VAL A 32 37.83 -2.51 58.87
CA VAL A 32 37.97 -1.38 57.94
C VAL A 32 37.91 -1.85 56.48
N GLU A 33 38.79 -2.75 56.05
CA GLU A 33 38.81 -3.21 54.65
C GLU A 33 37.58 -4.05 54.29
N GLY A 34 37.14 -4.92 55.20
CA GLY A 34 35.94 -5.72 55.03
C GLY A 34 34.66 -4.89 55.08
N GLY A 35 34.62 -3.85 55.93
CA GLY A 35 33.53 -2.87 55.98
C GLY A 35 33.40 -2.08 54.67
N VAL A 36 34.52 -1.57 54.15
CA VAL A 36 34.56 -0.87 52.84
C VAL A 36 34.14 -1.81 51.71
N LEU A 37 34.59 -3.06 51.71
CA LEU A 37 34.17 -4.06 50.71
C LEU A 37 32.67 -4.38 50.81
N CYS A 38 32.14 -4.56 52.02
CA CYS A 38 30.71 -4.79 52.23
C CYS A 38 29.87 -3.59 51.75
N GLU A 39 30.29 -2.36 52.06
CA GLU A 39 29.60 -1.15 51.60
C GLU A 39 29.65 -1.00 50.07
N ALA A 40 30.79 -1.30 49.45
CA ALA A 40 30.94 -1.33 48.00
C ALA A 40 30.02 -2.38 47.34
N LEU A 41 29.95 -3.59 47.91
CA LEU A 41 29.08 -4.66 47.42
C LEU A 41 27.58 -4.37 47.66
N GLU A 42 27.20 -3.78 48.80
CA GLU A 42 25.83 -3.31 49.07
C GLU A 42 25.41 -2.22 48.08
N THR A 43 26.32 -1.30 47.75
CA THR A 43 26.08 -0.25 46.76
C THR A 43 25.99 -0.82 45.36
N SER A 44 26.86 -1.77 44.99
CA SER A 44 26.78 -2.48 43.71
C SER A 44 25.48 -3.28 43.59
N GLY A 45 25.04 -3.96 44.65
CA GLY A 45 23.78 -4.70 44.68
C GLY A 45 22.59 -3.79 44.47
N ARG A 46 22.53 -2.65 45.18
CA ARG A 46 21.50 -1.63 44.98
C ARG A 46 21.48 -1.09 43.55
N ASN A 47 22.65 -0.74 43.00
CA ASN A 47 22.75 -0.25 41.62
C ASN A 47 22.29 -1.31 40.60
N ILE A 48 22.63 -2.58 40.79
CA ILE A 48 22.15 -3.67 39.92
C ILE A 48 20.62 -3.76 40.01
N ASN A 49 20.05 -3.72 41.21
CA ASN A 49 18.60 -3.84 41.38
C ASN A 49 17.84 -2.67 40.77
N ASP A 50 18.33 -1.44 40.93
CA ASP A 50 17.75 -0.25 40.31
C ASP A 50 17.83 -0.31 38.78
N VAL A 51 18.98 -0.70 38.22
CA VAL A 51 19.17 -0.83 36.77
C VAL A 51 18.30 -1.95 36.20
N VAL A 52 18.24 -3.10 36.86
CA VAL A 52 17.41 -4.24 36.43
C VAL A 52 15.93 -3.85 36.50
N GLY A 53 15.46 -3.29 37.62
CA GLY A 53 14.06 -2.87 37.79
C GLY A 53 13.63 -1.85 36.74
N THR A 54 14.38 -0.76 36.59
CA THR A 54 14.07 0.28 35.60
C THR A 54 14.15 -0.21 34.16
N SER A 55 15.11 -1.09 33.84
CA SER A 55 15.23 -1.68 32.50
C SER A 55 14.08 -2.64 32.20
N VAL A 56 13.64 -3.44 33.17
CA VAL A 56 12.51 -4.37 33.03
C VAL A 56 11.21 -3.62 32.82
N GLU A 57 10.95 -2.57 33.61
CA GLU A 57 9.77 -1.72 33.43
C GLU A 57 9.74 -1.09 32.03
N SER A 58 10.88 -0.53 31.58
CA SER A 58 11.00 0.10 30.26
C SER A 58 10.84 -0.90 29.11
N LEU A 59 11.45 -2.08 29.21
CA LEU A 59 11.30 -3.15 28.22
C LEU A 59 9.88 -3.70 28.19
N SER A 60 9.27 -3.92 29.35
CA SER A 60 7.88 -4.38 29.46
C SER A 60 6.92 -3.42 28.78
N GLN A 61 7.04 -2.11 29.05
CA GLN A 61 6.23 -1.09 28.39
C GLN A 61 6.47 -1.06 26.86
N SER A 62 7.72 -1.22 26.43
CA SER A 62 8.07 -1.25 25.01
C SER A 62 7.47 -2.46 24.29
N PHE A 63 7.55 -3.65 24.89
CA PHE A 63 6.99 -4.88 24.33
C PHE A 63 5.46 -4.86 24.28
N GLN A 64 4.79 -4.35 25.32
CA GLN A 64 3.34 -4.14 25.29
C GLN A 64 2.93 -3.18 24.16
N GLY A 65 3.66 -2.08 23.98
CA GLY A 65 3.45 -1.15 22.87
C GLY A 65 3.68 -1.79 21.50
N LEU A 66 4.70 -2.65 21.37
CA LEU A 66 4.98 -3.38 20.13
C LEU A 66 3.88 -4.40 19.78
N SER A 67 3.37 -5.13 20.78
CA SER A 67 2.24 -6.07 20.60
C SER A 67 0.97 -5.34 20.14
N ALA A 68 0.63 -4.21 20.77
CA ALA A 68 -0.53 -3.41 20.37
C ALA A 68 -0.42 -2.92 18.91
N ARG A 69 0.76 -2.42 18.51
CA ARG A 69 1.01 -1.97 17.12
C ARG A 69 0.97 -3.12 16.12
N ALA A 70 1.49 -4.30 16.47
CA ALA A 70 1.42 -5.48 15.61
C ALA A 70 -0.04 -5.93 15.39
N GLN A 71 -0.88 -5.85 16.43
CA GLN A 71 -2.30 -6.16 16.33
C GLN A 71 -3.08 -5.12 15.51
N GLU A 72 -2.81 -3.84 15.71
CA GLU A 72 -3.38 -2.76 14.90
C GLU A 72 -2.99 -2.92 13.42
N GLN A 73 -1.71 -3.20 13.15
CA GLN A 73 -1.22 -3.49 11.81
C GLN A 73 -1.99 -4.65 11.18
N GLN A 74 -2.24 -5.75 11.90
CA GLN A 74 -3.01 -6.89 11.40
C GLN A 74 -4.46 -6.51 11.04
N SER A 75 -5.10 -5.64 11.82
CA SER A 75 -6.44 -5.14 11.51
C SER A 75 -6.46 -4.33 10.23
N LEU A 76 -5.52 -3.40 10.08
CA LEU A 76 -5.37 -2.57 8.87
C LEU A 76 -5.07 -3.42 7.62
N MET A 77 -4.31 -4.52 7.79
CA MET A 77 -4.05 -5.48 6.70
C MET A 77 -5.34 -6.14 6.21
N HIS A 78 -6.21 -6.56 7.13
CA HIS A 78 -7.50 -7.16 6.77
C HIS A 78 -8.43 -6.19 6.07
N GLU A 79 -8.48 -4.94 6.53
CA GLU A 79 -9.27 -3.88 5.90
C GLU A 79 -8.76 -3.57 4.48
N LEU A 80 -7.44 -3.44 4.31
CA LEU A 80 -6.82 -3.21 3.01
C LEU A 80 -7.11 -4.35 2.02
N VAL A 81 -7.07 -5.61 2.48
CA VAL A 81 -7.43 -6.77 1.64
C VAL A 81 -8.91 -6.76 1.29
N ALA A 82 -9.79 -6.39 2.23
CA ALA A 82 -11.23 -6.30 1.97
C ALA A 82 -11.54 -5.24 0.92
N GLU A 83 -10.89 -4.07 0.97
CA GLU A 83 -11.07 -2.98 0.03
C GLU A 83 -10.53 -3.32 -1.37
N ILE A 84 -9.38 -3.98 -1.43
CA ILE A 84 -8.76 -4.46 -2.68
C ILE A 84 -9.52 -5.61 -3.33
N SER A 85 -9.93 -6.58 -2.51
CA SER A 85 -10.66 -7.77 -2.98
C SER A 85 -12.13 -7.46 -3.21
N GLY A 86 -12.58 -6.25 -2.85
CA GLY A 86 -13.98 -5.86 -2.98
C GLY A 86 -14.92 -6.75 -2.18
N SER A 87 -14.48 -7.22 -1.00
CA SER A 87 -15.35 -8.01 -0.14
C SER A 87 -16.55 -7.12 0.23
N PRO A 88 -17.79 -7.51 -0.08
CA PRO A 88 -18.97 -6.70 0.16
C PRO A 88 -19.23 -6.67 1.66
N GLY A 89 -18.53 -5.78 2.35
CA GLY A 89 -18.69 -5.54 3.77
C GLY A 89 -19.81 -4.55 4.00
N ASP A 90 -21.06 -5.03 4.02
CA ASP A 90 -22.25 -4.46 4.70
C ASP A 90 -22.58 -2.96 4.52
N THR A 91 -21.87 -2.24 3.65
CA THR A 91 -22.19 -0.88 3.25
C THR A 91 -23.12 -0.97 2.04
N ASP A 92 -24.38 -0.60 2.27
CA ASP A 92 -25.51 -0.54 1.34
C ASP A 92 -25.30 0.46 0.16
N GLY A 93 -24.04 0.79 -0.15
CA GLY A 93 -23.63 1.66 -1.25
C GLY A 93 -22.69 0.90 -2.15
N GLU A 94 -22.97 0.93 -3.46
CA GLU A 94 -22.17 0.36 -4.55
C GLU A 94 -20.68 0.71 -4.44
N ALA A 95 -19.93 -0.05 -3.64
CA ALA A 95 -18.49 -0.04 -3.68
C ALA A 95 -18.09 -0.74 -4.98
N VAL A 96 -17.99 0.03 -6.06
CA VAL A 96 -17.51 -0.47 -7.35
C VAL A 96 -16.09 -0.95 -7.15
N THR A 97 -15.90 -2.26 -7.18
CA THR A 97 -14.57 -2.85 -7.04
C THR A 97 -13.73 -2.44 -8.25
N LEU A 98 -12.42 -2.31 -8.06
CA LEU A 98 -11.51 -1.94 -9.15
C LEU A 98 -11.59 -2.93 -10.33
N SER A 99 -11.85 -4.21 -10.02
CA SER A 99 -12.09 -5.26 -11.01
C SER A 99 -13.41 -5.06 -11.77
N HIS A 100 -14.51 -4.73 -11.09
CA HIS A 100 -15.78 -4.40 -11.75
C HIS A 100 -15.65 -3.16 -12.62
N PHE A 101 -14.98 -2.11 -12.12
CA PHE A 101 -14.69 -0.91 -12.92
C PHE A 101 -13.88 -1.24 -14.18
N ALA A 102 -12.85 -2.08 -14.06
CA ALA A 102 -12.05 -2.54 -15.18
C ALA A 102 -12.89 -3.29 -16.24
N GLU A 103 -13.75 -4.22 -15.80
CA GLU A 103 -14.62 -5.01 -16.67
C GLU A 103 -15.67 -4.14 -17.37
N GLU A 104 -16.26 -3.19 -16.65
CA GLU A 104 -17.26 -2.27 -17.19
C GLU A 104 -16.64 -1.32 -18.23
N VAL A 105 -15.46 -0.74 -17.93
CA VAL A 105 -14.72 0.08 -18.89
C VAL A 105 -14.32 -0.73 -20.13
N GLY A 106 -13.87 -1.97 -19.95
CA GLY A 106 -13.53 -2.88 -21.05
C GLY A 106 -14.74 -3.17 -21.96
N THR A 107 -15.91 -3.40 -21.35
CA THR A 107 -17.17 -3.64 -22.09
C THR A 107 -17.61 -2.41 -22.86
N ILE A 108 -17.61 -1.23 -22.22
CA ILE A 108 -17.99 0.04 -22.86
C ILE A 108 -17.11 0.31 -24.09
N LEU A 109 -15.80 0.05 -24.00
CA LEU A 109 -14.88 0.24 -25.12
C LEU A 109 -15.06 -0.76 -26.23
N ASP A 110 -15.36 -2.02 -25.91
CA ASP A 110 -15.68 -3.02 -26.93
C ASP A 110 -16.92 -2.62 -27.74
N ASP A 111 -17.95 -2.13 -27.04
CA ASP A 111 -19.15 -1.59 -27.67
C ASP A 111 -18.85 -0.32 -28.49
N TYR A 112 -17.95 0.54 -28.01
CA TYR A 112 -17.53 1.72 -28.75
C TYR A 112 -16.79 1.37 -30.04
N VAL A 113 -15.85 0.41 -30.00
CA VAL A 113 -15.14 -0.08 -31.19
C VAL A 113 -16.12 -0.71 -32.17
N LYS A 114 -17.09 -1.53 -31.71
CA LYS A 114 -18.14 -2.09 -32.56
C LYS A 114 -18.98 -1.01 -33.23
N LEU A 115 -19.38 0.01 -32.47
CA LEU A 115 -20.15 1.15 -33.00
C LEU A 115 -19.36 1.87 -34.10
N PHE A 116 -18.06 2.09 -33.90
CA PHE A 116 -17.20 2.71 -34.90
C PHE A 116 -17.08 1.87 -36.18
N VAL A 117 -16.95 0.55 -36.06
CA VAL A 117 -16.94 -0.36 -37.22
C VAL A 117 -18.26 -0.27 -37.99
N ASP A 118 -19.40 -0.31 -37.29
CA ASP A 118 -20.73 -0.22 -37.90
C ASP A 118 -20.97 1.15 -38.57
N VAL A 119 -20.52 2.24 -37.94
CA VAL A 119 -20.59 3.59 -38.53
C VAL A 119 -19.72 3.70 -39.78
N SER A 120 -18.51 3.12 -39.78
CA SER A 120 -17.61 3.11 -40.94
C SER A 120 -18.26 2.36 -42.12
N ASP A 121 -18.77 1.15 -41.88
CA ASP A 121 -19.43 0.33 -42.90
C ASP A 121 -20.69 1.00 -43.49
N LYS A 122 -21.52 1.59 -42.63
CA LYS A 122 -22.68 2.39 -43.05
C LYS A 122 -22.28 3.64 -43.82
N SER A 123 -21.17 4.27 -43.48
CA SER A 123 -20.66 5.45 -44.19
C SER A 123 -20.16 5.08 -45.59
N VAL A 124 -19.45 3.96 -45.74
CA VAL A 124 -19.04 3.43 -47.06
C VAL A 124 -20.27 3.13 -47.93
N SER A 125 -21.29 2.47 -47.36
CA SER A 125 -22.55 2.20 -48.07
C SER A 125 -23.27 3.49 -48.47
N ALA A 126 -23.26 4.52 -47.60
CA ALA A 126 -23.85 5.82 -47.91
C ALA A 126 -23.12 6.55 -49.04
N VAL A 127 -21.78 6.46 -49.12
CA VAL A 127 -20.99 7.00 -50.25
C VAL A 127 -21.45 6.37 -51.57
N HIS A 128 -21.67 5.05 -51.61
CA HIS A 128 -22.14 4.37 -52.82
C HIS A 128 -23.52 4.86 -53.26
N ASN A 129 -24.48 4.95 -52.34
CA ASN A 129 -25.82 5.48 -52.64
C ASN A 129 -25.78 6.94 -53.13
N ILE A 130 -24.87 7.75 -52.59
CA ILE A 130 -24.67 9.13 -53.03
C ILE A 130 -24.11 9.19 -54.45
N GLN A 131 -23.15 8.33 -54.79
CA GLN A 131 -22.61 8.23 -56.15
C GLN A 131 -23.71 7.85 -57.16
N ASP A 132 -24.59 6.91 -56.80
CA ASP A 132 -25.75 6.55 -57.63
C ASP A 132 -26.70 7.75 -57.82
N MET A 133 -26.96 8.52 -56.76
CA MET A 133 -27.75 9.76 -56.87
C MET A 133 -27.10 10.76 -57.83
N VAL A 134 -25.78 10.94 -57.77
CA VAL A 134 -25.06 11.83 -58.71
C VAL A 134 -25.28 11.38 -60.16
N GLN A 135 -25.22 10.07 -60.45
CA GLN A 135 -25.50 9.53 -61.79
C GLN A 135 -26.97 9.74 -62.21
N HIS A 136 -27.91 9.64 -61.27
CA HIS A 136 -29.32 9.97 -61.54
C HIS A 136 -29.52 11.45 -61.89
N PHE A 137 -28.80 12.37 -61.22
CA PHE A 137 -28.82 13.78 -61.60
C PHE A 137 -28.26 14.02 -63.01
N ASP A 138 -27.17 13.34 -63.39
CA ASP A 138 -26.63 13.45 -64.75
C ASP A 138 -27.65 13.00 -65.81
N SER A 139 -28.34 11.88 -65.55
CA SER A 139 -29.43 11.40 -66.41
C SER A 139 -30.60 12.38 -66.45
N MET A 140 -30.94 13.01 -65.33
CA MET A 140 -32.01 14.01 -65.24
C MET A 140 -31.66 15.26 -66.06
N PHE A 141 -30.40 15.72 -66.05
CA PHE A 141 -29.98 16.86 -66.86
C PHE A 141 -30.05 16.61 -68.36
N LEU A 142 -29.85 15.37 -68.81
CA LEU A 142 -30.08 14.96 -70.21
C LEU A 142 -31.57 15.10 -70.57
N LEU A 143 -32.47 14.58 -69.74
CA LEU A 143 -33.91 14.69 -69.96
C LEU A 143 -34.41 16.14 -69.98
N ILE A 144 -33.91 16.97 -69.06
CA ILE A 144 -34.20 18.41 -69.03
C ILE A 144 -33.74 19.07 -70.34
N ASN A 145 -32.56 18.72 -70.86
CA ASN A 145 -32.09 19.23 -72.15
C ASN A 145 -33.00 18.80 -73.31
N ASP A 146 -33.44 17.55 -73.33
CA ASP A 146 -34.34 17.05 -74.38
C ASP A 146 -35.70 17.78 -74.34
N ILE A 147 -36.26 18.01 -73.15
CA ILE A 147 -37.51 18.78 -72.97
C ILE A 147 -37.34 20.21 -73.47
N ARG A 148 -36.16 20.83 -73.26
CA ARG A 148 -35.86 22.18 -73.77
C ARG A 148 -35.86 22.16 -75.30
N GLY A 149 -35.21 21.18 -75.90
CA GLY A 149 -35.21 20.97 -77.34
C GLY A 149 -36.62 20.82 -77.93
N ILE A 150 -37.49 20.06 -77.26
CA ILE A 150 -38.90 19.89 -77.67
C ILE A 150 -39.69 21.21 -77.55
N ALA A 151 -39.49 21.96 -76.47
CA ALA A 151 -40.13 23.26 -76.29
C ALA A 151 -39.70 24.25 -77.38
N ASP A 152 -38.40 24.32 -77.69
CA ASP A 152 -37.85 25.19 -78.73
C ASP A 152 -38.36 24.81 -80.13
N GLN A 153 -38.42 23.51 -80.44
CA GLN A 153 -38.99 23.02 -81.69
C GLN A 153 -40.49 23.33 -81.80
N THR A 154 -41.23 23.16 -80.71
CA THR A 154 -42.68 23.48 -80.66
C THR A 154 -42.91 24.98 -80.85
N ASN A 155 -42.07 25.83 -80.25
CA ASN A 155 -42.10 27.27 -80.43
C ASN A 155 -41.83 27.67 -81.89
N LEU A 156 -40.87 27.03 -82.55
CA LEU A 156 -40.58 27.25 -83.97
C LEU A 156 -41.73 26.76 -84.88
N LEU A 157 -42.33 25.61 -84.59
CA LEU A 157 -43.50 25.10 -85.32
C LEU A 157 -44.71 26.03 -85.16
N ALA A 158 -44.97 26.51 -83.94
CA ALA A 158 -46.02 27.47 -83.65
C ALA A 158 -45.79 28.81 -84.35
N LEU A 159 -44.55 29.29 -84.40
CA LEU A 159 -44.18 30.49 -85.13
C LEU A 159 -44.44 30.34 -86.65
N ASN A 160 -44.01 29.21 -87.24
CA ASN A 160 -44.27 28.93 -88.65
C ASN A 160 -45.78 28.85 -88.95
N ALA A 161 -46.55 28.22 -88.06
CA ALA A 161 -48.01 28.14 -88.18
C ALA A 161 -48.67 29.52 -88.06
N ALA A 162 -48.21 30.39 -87.17
CA ALA A 162 -48.71 31.76 -87.04
C ALA A 162 -48.42 32.59 -88.30
N ILE A 163 -47.23 32.44 -88.90
CA ILE A 163 -46.87 33.08 -90.18
C ILE A 163 -47.79 32.62 -91.30
N GLU A 164 -48.03 31.32 -91.43
CA GLU A 164 -48.88 30.79 -92.51
C GLU A 164 -50.36 31.13 -92.29
N ALA A 165 -50.83 31.17 -91.04
CA ALA A 165 -52.16 31.64 -90.68
C ALA A 165 -52.36 33.13 -91.05
N ALA A 166 -51.35 33.99 -90.82
CA ALA A 166 -51.38 35.38 -91.26
C ALA A 166 -51.41 35.49 -92.79
N ARG A 167 -50.70 34.59 -93.50
CA ARG A 167 -50.65 34.54 -94.96
C ARG A 167 -51.98 34.14 -95.60
N ALA A 168 -52.77 33.30 -94.92
CA ALA A 168 -54.11 32.91 -95.33
C ALA A 168 -55.20 33.99 -95.08
N GLY A 169 -54.86 35.10 -94.44
CA GLY A 169 -55.78 36.22 -94.20
C GLY A 169 -56.97 35.86 -93.30
N GLU A 170 -58.19 36.23 -93.70
CA GLU A 170 -59.43 35.98 -92.92
C GLU A 170 -59.68 34.48 -92.68
N ALA A 171 -59.33 33.60 -93.64
CA ALA A 171 -59.50 32.16 -93.50
C ALA A 171 -58.57 31.53 -92.43
N GLY A 172 -57.47 32.21 -92.10
CA GLY A 172 -56.47 31.75 -91.13
C GLY A 172 -56.67 32.22 -89.69
N ARG A 173 -57.66 33.09 -89.39
CA ARG A 173 -57.83 33.69 -88.05
C ARG A 173 -57.93 32.66 -86.92
N GLY A 174 -58.65 31.57 -87.11
CA GLY A 174 -58.77 30.50 -86.11
C GLY A 174 -57.44 29.79 -85.84
N PHE A 175 -56.66 29.52 -86.90
CA PHE A 175 -55.34 28.92 -86.78
C PHE A 175 -54.32 29.85 -86.14
N ALA A 176 -54.41 31.17 -86.38
CA ALA A 176 -53.53 32.15 -85.76
C ALA A 176 -53.67 32.16 -84.23
N VAL A 177 -54.91 32.08 -83.70
CA VAL A 177 -55.15 32.03 -82.25
C VAL A 177 -54.57 30.77 -81.64
N VAL A 178 -54.75 29.61 -82.28
CA VAL A 178 -54.18 28.34 -81.80
C VAL A 178 -52.65 28.38 -81.83
N ALA A 179 -52.07 28.90 -82.91
CA ALA A 179 -50.62 29.02 -83.05
C ALA A 179 -50.00 29.92 -81.96
N ASP A 180 -50.62 31.06 -81.66
CA ASP A 180 -50.17 31.94 -80.57
C ASP A 180 -50.27 31.28 -79.18
N GLU A 181 -51.31 30.48 -78.95
CA GLU A 181 -51.48 29.76 -77.68
C GLU A 181 -50.45 28.64 -77.52
N VAL A 182 -50.19 27.87 -78.58
CA VAL A 182 -49.11 26.85 -78.61
C VAL A 182 -47.75 27.52 -78.39
N ARG A 183 -47.53 28.71 -78.99
CA ARG A 183 -46.29 29.48 -78.79
C ARG A 183 -46.12 29.88 -77.32
N LYS A 184 -47.17 30.44 -76.69
CA LYS A 184 -47.14 30.78 -75.25
C LYS A 184 -46.89 29.55 -74.37
N LEU A 185 -47.55 28.43 -74.66
CA LEU A 185 -47.35 27.16 -73.95
C LEU A 185 -45.90 26.67 -74.06
N SER A 186 -45.30 26.75 -75.25
CA SER A 186 -43.90 26.35 -75.47
C SER A 186 -42.91 27.24 -74.72
N GLN A 187 -43.14 28.56 -74.70
CA GLN A 187 -42.33 29.52 -73.94
C GLN A 187 -42.45 29.29 -72.43
N SER A 188 -43.68 29.04 -71.95
CA SER A 188 -43.95 28.73 -70.54
C SER A 188 -43.31 27.41 -70.13
N SER A 189 -43.31 26.41 -71.03
CA SER A 189 -42.62 25.13 -70.83
C SER A 189 -41.10 25.31 -70.75
N SER A 190 -40.51 26.15 -71.60
CA SER A 190 -39.08 26.48 -71.50
C SER A 190 -38.73 27.15 -70.18
N LEU A 191 -39.55 28.11 -69.72
CA LEU A 191 -39.32 28.80 -68.44
C LEU A 191 -39.40 27.82 -67.26
N LEU A 192 -40.41 26.94 -67.25
CA LEU A 192 -40.55 25.91 -66.23
C LEU A 192 -39.34 24.95 -66.24
N ASN A 193 -38.86 24.59 -67.42
CA ASN A 193 -37.72 23.70 -67.58
C ASN A 193 -36.41 24.34 -67.06
N ASP A 194 -36.23 25.66 -67.27
CA ASP A 194 -35.13 26.42 -66.68
C ASP A 194 -35.20 26.45 -65.14
N GLN A 195 -36.39 26.61 -64.57
CA GLN A 195 -36.58 26.53 -63.11
C GLN A 195 -36.29 25.12 -62.56
N ILE A 196 -36.70 24.06 -63.26
CA ILE A 196 -36.39 22.68 -62.88
C ILE A 196 -34.88 22.44 -62.92
N ARG A 197 -34.19 22.93 -63.96
CA ARG A 197 -32.73 22.86 -64.07
C ARG A 197 -32.04 23.52 -62.88
N GLU A 198 -32.43 24.75 -62.53
CA GLU A 198 -31.85 25.48 -61.39
C GLU A 198 -32.00 24.68 -60.09
N LYS A 199 -33.20 24.13 -59.82
CA LYS A 199 -33.44 23.32 -58.61
C LYS A 199 -32.63 22.02 -58.61
N ALA A 200 -32.49 21.37 -59.77
CA ALA A 200 -31.69 20.16 -59.90
C ALA A 200 -30.18 20.45 -59.67
N GLU A 201 -29.67 21.59 -60.12
CA GLU A 201 -28.27 22.01 -59.89
C GLU A 201 -28.01 22.24 -58.39
N VAL A 202 -28.91 22.92 -57.69
CA VAL A 202 -28.82 23.12 -56.24
C VAL A 202 -28.85 21.78 -55.49
N ALA A 203 -29.73 20.86 -55.90
CA ALA A 203 -29.82 19.53 -55.30
C ALA A 203 -28.53 18.71 -55.52
N LYS A 204 -28.00 18.67 -56.76
CA LYS A 204 -26.73 17.99 -57.06
C LYS A 204 -25.56 18.56 -56.27
N SER A 205 -25.46 19.89 -56.16
CA SER A 205 -24.44 20.57 -55.35
C SER A 205 -24.54 20.17 -53.88
N THR A 206 -25.76 20.12 -53.34
CA THR A 206 -26.01 19.68 -51.97
C THR A 206 -25.56 18.25 -51.73
N ILE A 207 -25.86 17.34 -52.66
CA ILE A 207 -25.44 15.93 -52.58
C ILE A 207 -23.92 15.79 -52.64
N THR A 208 -23.26 16.54 -53.53
CA THR A 208 -21.78 16.52 -53.63
C THR A 208 -21.14 16.98 -52.31
N ARG A 209 -21.76 17.94 -51.62
CA ARG A 209 -21.32 18.35 -50.29
C ARG A 209 -21.54 17.26 -49.23
N VAL A 210 -22.66 16.54 -49.29
CA VAL A 210 -22.92 15.38 -48.42
C VAL A 210 -21.93 14.26 -48.68
N GLU A 211 -21.60 13.97 -49.95
CA GLU A 211 -20.57 13.00 -50.35
C GLU A 211 -19.24 13.26 -49.64
N LYS A 212 -18.79 14.52 -49.64
CA LYS A 212 -17.55 14.91 -48.98
C LYS A 212 -17.56 14.63 -47.48
N VAL A 213 -18.64 15.04 -46.79
CA VAL A 213 -18.76 14.84 -45.33
C VAL A 213 -18.82 13.36 -44.98
N VAL A 214 -19.61 12.57 -45.72
CA VAL A 214 -19.71 11.13 -45.47
C VAL A 214 -18.42 10.41 -45.84
N GLY A 215 -17.72 10.84 -46.89
CA GLY A 215 -16.40 10.34 -47.24
C GLY A 215 -15.35 10.59 -46.16
N GLU A 216 -15.37 11.77 -45.52
CA GLU A 216 -14.51 12.07 -44.37
C GLU A 216 -14.79 11.12 -43.19
N ILE A 217 -16.07 10.84 -42.90
CA ILE A 217 -16.47 9.89 -41.84
C ILE A 217 -16.06 8.45 -42.20
N ALA A 218 -16.22 8.04 -43.46
CA ALA A 218 -15.80 6.72 -43.93
C ALA A 218 -14.27 6.55 -43.88
N SER A 219 -13.52 7.65 -44.08
CA SER A 219 -12.06 7.68 -44.01
C SER A 219 -11.50 7.80 -42.59
N LEU A 220 -12.37 7.92 -41.57
CA LEU A 220 -11.94 8.04 -40.19
C LEU A 220 -11.12 6.80 -39.82
N ASP A 221 -9.90 7.03 -39.33
CA ASP A 221 -8.95 5.96 -39.11
C ASP A 221 -9.37 5.08 -37.92
N MET A 222 -9.88 3.90 -38.22
CA MET A 222 -10.26 2.89 -37.24
C MET A 222 -9.07 2.41 -36.40
N SER A 223 -7.83 2.59 -36.88
CA SER A 223 -6.63 2.27 -36.10
C SER A 223 -6.63 3.02 -34.77
N ILE A 224 -7.10 4.27 -34.73
CA ILE A 224 -7.10 5.07 -33.50
C ILE A 224 -7.99 4.43 -32.42
N ALA A 225 -9.18 3.97 -32.79
CA ALA A 225 -10.10 3.32 -31.85
C ALA A 225 -9.57 1.96 -31.37
N ILE A 226 -8.96 1.18 -32.28
CA ILE A 226 -8.36 -0.12 -31.96
C ILE A 226 -7.12 0.06 -31.07
N ASP A 227 -6.27 1.04 -31.38
CA ASP A 227 -5.06 1.36 -30.59
C ASP A 227 -5.43 1.87 -29.20
N ALA A 228 -6.46 2.72 -29.09
CA ALA A 228 -6.98 3.17 -27.80
C ALA A 228 -7.47 2.00 -26.95
N LYS A 229 -8.18 1.04 -27.56
CA LYS A 229 -8.58 -0.21 -26.89
C LYS A 229 -7.35 -1.00 -26.43
N GLY A 230 -6.37 -1.22 -27.31
CA GLY A 230 -5.16 -1.98 -26.96
C GLY A 230 -4.35 -1.34 -25.84
N HIS A 231 -4.24 -0.01 -25.82
CA HIS A 231 -3.62 0.72 -24.71
C HIS A 231 -4.34 0.49 -23.40
N LEU A 232 -5.67 0.51 -23.43
CA LEU A 232 -6.48 0.36 -22.23
C LEU A 232 -6.47 -1.09 -21.72
N ASP A 233 -6.54 -2.09 -22.60
CA ASP A 233 -6.33 -3.49 -22.26
C ASP A 233 -4.98 -3.69 -21.53
N GLY A 234 -3.93 -3.03 -22.03
CA GLY A 234 -2.62 -3.00 -21.37
C GLY A 234 -2.64 -2.35 -19.98
N MET A 235 -3.37 -1.24 -19.81
CA MET A 235 -3.54 -0.58 -18.51
C MET A 235 -4.33 -1.44 -17.52
N LEU A 236 -5.39 -2.11 -17.97
CA LEU A 236 -6.18 -3.03 -17.12
C LEU A 236 -5.33 -4.21 -16.65
N GLN A 237 -4.50 -4.78 -17.53
CA GLN A 237 -3.57 -5.84 -17.16
C GLN A 237 -2.52 -5.35 -16.14
N GLN A 238 -2.02 -4.12 -16.28
CA GLN A 238 -1.12 -3.53 -15.30
C GLN A 238 -1.81 -3.33 -13.95
N LEU A 239 -3.07 -2.91 -13.95
CA LEU A 239 -3.90 -2.77 -12.76
C LEU A 239 -4.06 -4.09 -12.02
N GLU A 240 -4.36 -5.17 -12.75
CA GLU A 240 -4.47 -6.52 -12.19
C GLU A 240 -3.14 -6.96 -11.54
N ASN A 241 -2.01 -6.70 -12.20
CA ASN A 241 -0.69 -7.02 -11.67
C ASN A 241 -0.36 -6.22 -10.40
N VAL A 242 -0.75 -4.93 -10.35
CA VAL A 242 -0.62 -4.10 -9.15
C VAL A 242 -1.46 -4.69 -8.02
N ASN A 243 -2.70 -5.08 -8.32
CA ASN A 243 -3.61 -5.65 -7.33
C ASN A 243 -3.06 -6.94 -6.70
N GLN A 244 -2.56 -7.84 -7.55
CA GLN A 244 -1.88 -9.06 -7.08
C GLN A 244 -0.63 -8.74 -6.26
N GLY A 245 0.17 -7.75 -6.69
CA GLY A 245 1.35 -7.31 -5.95
C GLY A 245 1.03 -6.75 -4.58
N VAL A 246 -0.08 -6.02 -4.43
CA VAL A 246 -0.53 -5.54 -3.12
C VAL A 246 -1.05 -6.69 -2.26
N SER A 247 -1.84 -7.62 -2.82
CA SER A 247 -2.32 -8.81 -2.09
C SER A 247 -1.16 -9.65 -1.55
N ASP A 248 -0.15 -9.94 -2.37
CA ASP A 248 1.08 -10.63 -1.96
C ASP A 248 1.84 -9.84 -0.88
N GLY A 249 1.89 -8.51 -1.01
CA GLY A 249 2.50 -7.60 -0.04
C GLY A 249 1.81 -7.68 1.32
N VAL A 250 0.48 -7.68 1.33
CA VAL A 250 -0.31 -7.81 2.56
C VAL A 250 -0.09 -9.18 3.21
N SER A 251 -0.08 -10.26 2.44
CA SER A 251 0.19 -11.60 2.98
C SER A 251 1.56 -11.67 3.66
N LYS A 252 2.64 -11.18 3.01
CA LYS A 252 3.98 -11.16 3.61
C LYS A 252 4.04 -10.32 4.89
N MET A 253 3.26 -9.26 4.94
CA MET A 253 3.25 -8.31 6.03
C MET A 253 2.39 -8.82 7.20
N ALA A 254 1.38 -9.65 6.94
CA ALA A 254 0.67 -10.43 7.95
C ALA A 254 1.59 -11.49 8.59
N ASP A 255 2.35 -12.25 7.79
CA ASP A 255 3.35 -13.21 8.29
C ASP A 255 4.41 -12.53 9.16
N ALA A 256 4.86 -11.34 8.77
CA ALA A 256 5.83 -10.56 9.53
C ALA A 256 5.25 -10.04 10.86
N SER A 257 3.96 -9.66 10.88
CA SER A 257 3.26 -9.26 12.09
C SER A 257 3.12 -10.44 13.07
N GLU A 258 2.78 -11.63 12.57
CA GLU A 258 2.69 -12.85 13.39
C GLU A 258 4.03 -13.21 14.04
N LYS A 259 5.13 -13.14 13.28
CA LYS A 259 6.49 -13.34 13.82
C LYS A 259 6.84 -12.29 14.87
N THR A 260 6.49 -11.03 14.64
CA THR A 260 6.71 -9.95 15.61
C THR A 260 5.95 -10.21 16.91
N HIS A 261 4.69 -10.65 16.84
CA HIS A 261 3.93 -11.07 18.02
C HIS A 261 4.59 -12.22 18.78
N HIS A 262 5.07 -13.24 18.07
CA HIS A 262 5.78 -14.37 18.69
C HIS A 262 7.08 -13.93 19.39
N ASP A 263 7.87 -13.08 18.75
CA ASP A 263 9.13 -12.56 19.29
C ASP A 263 8.89 -11.68 20.52
N VAL A 264 7.85 -10.84 20.49
CA VAL A 264 7.41 -10.04 21.63
C VAL A 264 7.00 -10.93 22.80
N ASN A 265 6.20 -11.97 22.55
CA ASN A 265 5.78 -12.89 23.60
C ASN A 265 6.98 -13.63 24.22
N SER A 266 7.91 -14.07 23.39
CA SER A 266 9.16 -14.70 23.85
C SER A 266 10.01 -13.76 24.69
N ALA A 267 10.09 -12.48 24.31
CA ALA A 267 10.83 -11.47 25.06
C ALA A 267 10.16 -11.13 26.41
N ILE A 268 8.83 -11.11 26.47
CA ILE A 268 8.07 -10.95 27.73
C ILE A 268 8.36 -12.13 28.67
N THR A 269 8.38 -13.36 28.16
CA THR A 269 8.80 -14.52 28.97
C THR A 269 10.24 -14.37 29.45
N ALA A 270 11.16 -13.89 28.60
CA ALA A 270 12.54 -13.67 28.97
C ALA A 270 12.71 -12.59 30.07
N LEU A 271 11.82 -11.59 30.16
CA LEU A 271 11.84 -10.63 31.25
C LEU A 271 11.57 -11.26 32.62
N GLN A 272 10.96 -12.45 32.69
CA GLN A 272 10.79 -13.18 33.94
C GLN A 272 12.15 -13.60 34.55
N PHE A 273 13.19 -13.79 33.74
CA PHE A 273 14.55 -14.02 34.25
C PHE A 273 15.10 -12.83 35.04
N ALA A 274 14.65 -11.61 34.75
CA ALA A 274 15.09 -10.44 35.47
C ALA A 274 14.57 -10.41 36.92
N ASP A 275 13.40 -10.99 37.18
CA ASP A 275 12.88 -11.18 38.55
C ASP A 275 13.78 -12.15 39.34
N ILE A 276 14.24 -13.22 38.70
CA ILE A 276 15.22 -14.17 39.28
C ILE A 276 16.53 -13.46 39.63
N VAL A 277 17.06 -12.62 38.72
CA VAL A 277 18.27 -11.84 38.98
C VAL A 277 18.08 -10.87 40.15
N SER A 278 16.92 -10.20 40.23
CA SER A 278 16.60 -9.30 41.36
C SER A 278 16.54 -10.06 42.69
N GLN A 279 15.97 -11.27 42.72
CA GLN A 279 15.94 -12.13 43.90
C GLN A 279 17.34 -12.59 44.33
N GLU A 280 18.20 -12.99 43.39
CA GLU A 280 19.58 -13.40 43.68
C GLU A 280 20.42 -12.24 44.22
N VAL A 281 20.26 -11.03 43.67
CA VAL A 281 20.93 -9.81 44.17
C VAL A 281 20.43 -9.45 45.58
N SER A 282 19.14 -9.65 45.86
CA SER A 282 18.56 -9.43 47.19
C SER A 282 19.13 -10.43 48.21
N ARG A 283 19.21 -11.72 47.86
CA ARG A 283 19.86 -12.76 48.67
C ARG A 283 21.34 -12.46 48.92
N LEU A 284 22.07 -12.00 47.89
CA LEU A 284 23.47 -11.58 48.03
C LEU A 284 23.60 -10.40 49.02
N SER A 285 22.71 -9.42 48.92
CA SER A 285 22.68 -8.25 49.81
C SER A 285 22.45 -8.63 51.27
N GLU A 286 21.55 -9.59 51.54
CA GLU A 286 21.35 -10.15 52.89
C GLU A 286 22.62 -10.83 53.43
N LYS A 287 23.31 -11.61 52.58
CA LYS A 287 24.58 -12.27 52.96
C LYS A 287 25.67 -11.25 53.29
N ILE A 288 25.78 -10.16 52.50
CA ILE A 288 26.76 -9.08 52.73
C ILE A 288 26.45 -8.31 54.01
N SER A 289 25.18 -7.94 54.24
CA SER A 289 24.75 -7.30 55.49
C SER A 289 25.05 -8.19 56.71
N GLY A 290 24.83 -9.50 56.54
CA GLY A 290 25.29 -10.50 57.48
C GLY A 290 26.81 -10.41 57.73
N LEU A 291 27.64 -10.47 56.69
CA LEU A 291 29.10 -10.41 56.81
C LEU A 291 29.56 -9.14 57.52
N LYS A 292 28.96 -7.99 57.19
CA LYS A 292 29.19 -6.70 57.84
C LYS A 292 28.91 -6.75 59.35
N SER A 293 27.80 -7.37 59.75
CA SER A 293 27.48 -7.57 61.17
C SER A 293 28.49 -8.50 61.87
N ALA A 294 29.04 -9.51 61.17
CA ALA A 294 30.06 -10.39 61.72
C ALA A 294 31.41 -9.68 61.92
N LEU A 295 31.82 -8.87 60.95
CA LEU A 295 33.02 -8.03 61.05
C LEU A 295 32.90 -7.04 62.22
N ALA A 296 31.73 -6.42 62.39
CA ALA A 296 31.47 -5.51 63.50
C ALA A 296 31.51 -6.20 64.89
N SER A 297 31.28 -7.51 64.95
CA SER A 297 31.34 -8.30 66.19
C SER A 297 32.73 -8.82 66.56
N LEU A 298 33.76 -8.56 65.73
CA LEU A 298 35.13 -8.91 66.06
C LEU A 298 35.63 -8.05 67.24
N PRO A 299 36.39 -8.63 68.19
CA PRO A 299 36.86 -7.91 69.36
C PRO A 299 37.79 -6.76 68.97
N LYS A 300 37.53 -5.57 69.52
CA LYS A 300 38.24 -4.31 69.17
C LYS A 300 39.11 -3.73 70.27
N ASP A 301 39.09 -4.35 71.45
CA ASP A 301 39.85 -3.91 72.61
C ASP A 301 40.36 -5.12 73.41
N ARG A 302 41.39 -4.90 74.22
CA ARG A 302 42.10 -5.91 75.01
C ARG A 302 41.17 -6.72 75.92
N ASP A 303 40.24 -6.04 76.60
CA ASP A 303 39.26 -6.70 77.47
C ASP A 303 38.36 -7.68 76.69
N GLN A 304 38.01 -7.34 75.44
CA GLN A 304 37.19 -8.21 74.60
C GLN A 304 37.97 -9.42 74.08
N VAL A 305 39.25 -9.25 73.74
CA VAL A 305 40.09 -10.39 73.28
C VAL A 305 40.35 -11.39 74.41
N SER A 306 40.46 -10.91 75.65
CA SER A 306 40.66 -11.76 76.82
C SER A 306 39.46 -12.66 77.15
N GLU A 307 38.25 -12.25 76.79
CA GLU A 307 36.98 -12.96 77.02
C GLU A 307 36.51 -13.75 75.78
N PHE A 308 37.12 -13.45 74.62
CA PHE A 308 36.75 -14.01 73.33
C PHE A 308 37.51 -15.31 73.05
N GLU A 309 36.86 -16.44 73.32
CA GLU A 309 37.42 -17.75 73.03
C GLU A 309 37.51 -17.98 71.50
N VAL A 310 38.64 -18.52 71.02
CA VAL A 310 38.82 -18.94 69.62
C VAL A 310 37.69 -19.89 69.15
N SER A 311 37.09 -20.63 70.09
CA SER A 311 35.89 -21.46 69.89
C SER A 311 34.68 -20.66 69.40
N GLN A 312 34.45 -19.44 69.92
CA GLN A 312 33.35 -18.57 69.52
C GLN A 312 33.54 -18.04 68.10
N LEU A 313 34.76 -17.66 67.72
CA LEU A 313 35.06 -17.24 66.33
C LEU A 313 34.85 -18.40 65.35
N LYS A 314 35.28 -19.61 65.73
CA LYS A 314 35.04 -20.82 64.96
C LYS A 314 33.55 -21.12 64.82
N GLU A 315 32.76 -20.94 65.88
CA GLU A 315 31.32 -21.15 65.87
C GLU A 315 30.59 -20.11 64.99
N ILE A 316 30.95 -18.83 65.09
CA ILE A 316 30.41 -17.74 64.24
C ILE A 316 30.69 -18.02 62.75
N VAL A 317 31.93 -18.41 62.42
CA VAL A 317 32.32 -18.74 61.04
C VAL A 317 31.61 -20.01 60.57
N GLN A 318 31.51 -21.05 61.39
CA GLN A 318 30.92 -22.34 61.03
C GLN A 318 29.40 -22.27 60.87
N GLN A 319 28.68 -21.53 61.73
CA GLN A 319 27.26 -21.25 61.58
C GLN A 319 26.96 -20.48 60.28
N ARG A 320 27.81 -19.51 59.91
CA ARG A 320 27.65 -18.74 58.68
C ARG A 320 28.00 -19.53 57.42
N ILE A 321 29.02 -20.38 57.45
CA ILE A 321 29.34 -21.29 56.34
C ILE A 321 28.19 -22.28 56.11
N GLN A 322 27.61 -22.84 57.17
CA GLN A 322 26.45 -23.72 57.06
C GLN A 322 25.23 -23.00 56.49
N ALA A 323 24.92 -21.79 56.98
CA ALA A 323 23.85 -20.96 56.44
C ALA A 323 24.06 -20.61 54.94
N SER A 324 25.31 -20.44 54.51
CA SER A 324 25.65 -20.19 53.10
C SER A 324 25.49 -21.44 52.21
N SER A 325 25.84 -22.63 52.73
CA SER A 325 25.78 -23.90 52.00
C SER A 325 24.37 -24.42 51.73
N VAL A 326 23.43 -24.22 52.67
CA VAL A 326 22.03 -24.66 52.54
C VAL A 326 21.29 -23.85 51.46
N VAL A 327 21.65 -22.58 51.30
CA VAL A 327 21.06 -21.68 50.29
C VAL A 327 21.58 -21.98 48.89
N ALA A 328 22.86 -22.38 48.74
CA ALA A 328 23.44 -22.74 47.44
C ALA A 328 22.83 -24.03 46.84
N SER A 329 22.40 -24.97 47.67
CA SER A 329 21.70 -26.19 47.21
C SER A 329 20.26 -25.95 46.75
N LEU A 330 19.60 -24.88 47.21
CA LEU A 330 18.24 -24.52 46.81
C LEU A 330 18.23 -23.76 45.47
N SER A 331 19.17 -22.83 45.23
CA SER A 331 19.24 -22.11 43.96
C SER A 331 19.68 -22.99 42.78
N ALA A 332 20.53 -24.00 43.02
CA ALA A 332 20.92 -24.97 42.01
C ALA A 332 19.76 -25.90 41.58
N GLY A 333 18.81 -26.18 42.49
CA GLY A 333 17.65 -27.03 42.19
C GLY A 333 16.54 -26.33 41.39
N GLU A 334 16.42 -25.00 41.51
CA GLU A 334 15.47 -24.20 40.72
C GLU A 334 16.00 -23.87 39.32
N ALA A 335 17.33 -23.79 39.14
CA ALA A 335 17.95 -23.52 37.86
C ALA A 335 17.93 -24.71 36.88
N ASP A 336 17.83 -25.95 37.38
CA ASP A 336 17.81 -27.19 36.55
C ASP A 336 16.40 -27.63 36.12
N LEU A 337 15.34 -26.90 36.52
CA LEU A 337 13.95 -27.28 36.24
C LEU A 337 13.29 -26.49 35.10
N PHE A 338 13.93 -25.46 34.52
CA PHE A 338 13.27 -24.53 33.57
C PHE A 338 14.19 -23.99 32.46
#